data_AF-A0A559U1L5-F1
#
_entry.id   AF-A0A559U1L5-F1
#
_cell.length_a   1.000
_cell.length_b   1.000
_cell.length_c   1.000
_cell.angle_alpha   90.00
_cell.angle_beta   90.00
_cell.angle_gamma   90.00
#
_symmetry.space_group_name_H-M   'P 1'
#
loop_
_entity.id
_entity.type
_entity.pdbx_description
1 polymer ?
#
loop_
_entity_poly.entity_id
_entity_poly.type
_entity_poly.pdbx_seq_one_letter_code
_entity_poly.pdbx_strand_id
1 'polypeptide(L)'
;MALITRRRALTTFGAALAGAGALPAGQARAGGGGRGPRPLWHAHAHNDYEHSRPLFDALGHRFGSVEADIFLVGDQLLIGHDSSELDPTRTLESLYLDPLAARVKANHGCVYRGWRKPLQLLIDIKTEGSSTYVELDRHLRRYPQLFTRYAHGRVHHGPVTAVVSGDRAARVPMEAQTGRRAFYDGRLTDLGGPAPASFVPLISDNWTLNFTWLGEGPFPDAEREKLRDITGAAHARGQRIRFWATPDAAGASRDALWTELLAGGVDHLNTDDLTGLEVFLDAHQSG
;
A
#
# COMPACT_ATOMS: atom_id res chain seq x y z
N MET A 1 80.82 -12.31 17.20
CA MET A 1 81.00 -13.73 17.57
C MET A 1 79.96 -14.56 16.84
N ALA A 2 80.38 -15.28 15.80
CA ALA A 2 79.57 -16.26 15.10
C ALA A 2 79.54 -17.57 15.90
N LEU A 3 78.45 -18.34 15.79
CA LEU A 3 78.46 -19.71 15.27
C LEU A 3 77.07 -20.34 15.30
N ILE A 4 76.72 -20.95 14.17
CA ILE A 4 75.55 -21.79 13.88
C ILE A 4 75.85 -23.22 14.34
N THR A 5 74.86 -23.95 14.89
CA THR A 5 74.68 -25.43 14.70
C THR A 5 73.31 -25.86 15.27
N ARG A 6 72.32 -26.27 14.46
CA ARG A 6 72.00 -27.63 13.94
C ARG A 6 71.74 -28.72 15.01
N ARG A 7 70.52 -29.27 15.07
CA ARG A 7 70.12 -30.63 14.61
C ARG A 7 68.72 -31.03 15.12
N ARG A 8 67.97 -31.71 14.24
CA ARG A 8 66.70 -32.42 14.51
C ARG A 8 66.95 -33.69 15.33
N ALA A 9 65.99 -34.07 16.16
CA ALA A 9 65.60 -35.48 16.40
C ALA A 9 64.14 -35.54 16.86
N LEU A 10 63.34 -36.35 16.17
CA LEU A 10 62.00 -36.77 16.59
C LEU A 10 62.12 -37.87 17.64
N THR A 11 61.15 -37.93 18.57
CA THR A 11 60.70 -39.21 19.13
C THR A 11 59.21 -39.12 19.44
N THR A 12 58.48 -39.99 18.75
CA THR A 12 57.07 -40.36 18.87
C THR A 12 56.84 -41.18 20.13
N PHE A 13 55.68 -40.99 20.78
CA PHE A 13 54.96 -42.07 21.46
C PHE A 13 53.45 -41.82 21.32
N GLY A 14 52.76 -42.77 20.70
CA GLY A 14 51.32 -42.71 20.49
C GLY A 14 50.52 -43.23 21.68
N ALA A 15 49.24 -42.87 21.71
CA ALA A 15 48.16 -43.75 22.13
C ALA A 15 46.84 -43.14 21.66
N ALA A 16 46.02 -43.98 21.04
CA ALA A 16 44.73 -43.65 20.47
C ALA A 16 43.68 -43.34 21.54
N LEU A 17 42.75 -42.44 21.21
CA LEU A 17 41.35 -42.56 21.63
C LEU A 17 40.47 -42.00 20.52
N ALA A 18 39.78 -42.93 19.87
CA ALA A 18 38.73 -42.66 18.90
C ALA A 18 37.58 -41.96 19.61
N GLY A 19 37.38 -40.68 19.30
CA GLY A 19 36.14 -39.96 19.55
C GLY A 19 35.54 -39.55 18.22
N ALA A 20 34.70 -40.42 17.65
CA ALA A 20 33.84 -40.05 16.53
C ALA A 20 32.76 -39.09 17.06
N GLY A 21 33.12 -37.82 17.20
CA GLY A 21 32.17 -36.74 17.38
C GLY A 21 31.50 -36.48 16.04
N ALA A 22 30.45 -37.23 15.73
CA ALA A 22 29.50 -36.82 14.71
C ALA A 22 28.91 -35.48 15.17
N LEU A 23 29.39 -34.38 14.59
CA LEU A 23 28.69 -33.11 14.67
C LEU A 23 27.26 -33.40 14.19
N PRO A 24 26.22 -33.05 14.95
CA PRO A 24 24.89 -33.07 14.38
C PRO A 24 24.94 -32.07 13.24
N ALA A 25 24.93 -32.59 12.01
CA ALA A 25 24.56 -31.80 10.86
C ALA A 25 23.16 -31.30 11.19
N GLY A 26 23.11 -30.07 11.73
CA GLY A 26 21.87 -29.35 11.90
C GLY A 26 21.24 -29.37 10.53
N GLN A 27 20.20 -30.18 10.38
CA GLN A 27 19.32 -30.06 9.25
C GLN A 27 18.86 -28.62 9.31
N ALA A 28 19.47 -27.77 8.48
CA ALA A 28 18.85 -26.54 8.06
C ALA A 28 17.51 -27.02 7.53
N ARG A 29 16.47 -26.90 8.36
CA ARG A 29 15.11 -26.87 7.87
C ARG A 29 15.18 -25.77 6.82
N ALA A 30 15.23 -26.16 5.56
CA ALA A 30 14.71 -25.34 4.48
C ALA A 30 13.31 -25.02 4.96
N GLY A 31 13.16 -23.88 5.63
CA GLY A 31 11.87 -23.37 6.04
C GLY A 31 11.08 -23.36 4.75
N GLY A 32 10.12 -24.27 4.66
CA GLY A 32 9.28 -24.41 3.49
C GLY A 32 8.85 -23.01 3.08
N GLY A 33 8.98 -22.69 1.79
CA GLY A 33 8.61 -21.40 1.22
C GLY A 33 7.11 -21.15 1.33
N GLY A 34 6.60 -21.11 2.55
CA GLY A 34 5.26 -20.70 2.89
C GLY A 34 5.14 -19.24 2.52
N ARG A 35 4.03 -18.91 1.85
CA ARG A 35 3.60 -17.53 1.72
C ARG A 35 3.49 -16.97 3.15
N GLY A 36 4.12 -15.83 3.41
CA GLY A 36 3.94 -15.13 4.68
C GLY A 36 2.45 -14.84 4.93
N PRO A 37 2.10 -14.32 6.12
CA PRO A 37 0.72 -13.99 6.46
C PRO A 37 0.07 -13.17 5.34
N ARG A 38 -1.19 -13.50 5.03
CA ARG A 38 -1.92 -12.95 3.89
C ARG A 38 -2.01 -11.42 4.02
N PRO A 39 -1.81 -10.67 2.91
CA PRO A 39 -2.05 -9.23 2.91
C PRO A 39 -3.51 -8.89 3.18
N LEU A 40 -3.70 -7.85 3.98
CA LEU A 40 -4.98 -7.28 4.35
C LEU A 40 -5.44 -6.32 3.25
N TRP A 41 -5.99 -6.89 2.17
CA TRP A 41 -6.32 -6.11 0.97
C TRP A 41 -7.38 -5.04 1.16
N HIS A 42 -8.17 -5.13 2.23
CA HIS A 42 -9.17 -4.12 2.59
C HIS A 42 -8.59 -3.01 3.47
N ALA A 43 -7.35 -3.12 3.94
CA ALA A 43 -6.75 -2.13 4.81
C ALA A 43 -6.11 -0.99 4.01
N HIS A 44 -6.46 0.24 4.38
CA HIS A 44 -5.92 1.47 3.83
C HIS A 44 -5.31 2.33 4.94
N ALA A 45 -4.00 2.54 4.85
CA ALA A 45 -3.26 3.42 5.76
C ALA A 45 -3.48 4.85 5.30
N HIS A 46 -4.41 5.53 5.96
CA HIS A 46 -4.66 6.94 5.81
C HIS A 46 -3.51 7.71 6.44
N ASN A 47 -3.14 8.84 5.83
CA ASN A 47 -2.02 9.66 6.29
C ASN A 47 -0.73 8.85 6.58
N ASP A 48 -0.41 7.83 5.78
CA ASP A 48 0.69 6.89 6.04
C ASP A 48 2.05 7.60 6.23
N TYR A 49 2.20 8.79 5.64
CA TYR A 49 3.36 9.64 5.78
C TYR A 49 3.56 10.23 7.18
N GLU A 50 2.55 10.23 8.04
CA GLU A 50 2.63 10.70 9.43
C GLU A 50 3.18 9.63 10.38
N HIS A 51 3.23 8.36 9.95
CA HIS A 51 3.82 7.29 10.75
C HIS A 51 5.35 7.42 10.86
N SER A 52 5.90 6.75 11.87
CA SER A 52 7.34 6.80 12.18
C SER A 52 8.21 6.28 11.04
N ARG A 53 7.74 5.24 10.32
CA ARG A 53 8.38 4.72 9.11
C ARG A 53 7.33 4.65 8.00
N PRO A 54 7.13 5.76 7.26
CA PRO A 54 6.22 5.78 6.11
C PRO A 54 6.46 4.60 5.18
N LEU A 55 5.39 4.08 4.59
CA LEU A 55 5.30 2.83 3.84
C LEU A 55 5.61 1.56 4.65
N PHE A 56 6.69 1.54 5.41
CA PHE A 56 7.18 0.33 6.07
C PHE A 56 6.28 -0.15 7.20
N ASP A 57 5.70 0.78 7.98
CA ASP A 57 4.77 0.42 9.05
C ASP A 57 3.50 -0.21 8.48
N ALA A 58 2.83 0.43 7.50
CA ALA A 58 1.66 -0.16 6.83
C ALA A 58 1.96 -1.49 6.14
N LEU A 59 3.11 -1.62 5.45
CA LEU A 59 3.52 -2.90 4.86
C LEU A 59 3.85 -3.96 5.92
N GLY A 60 4.31 -3.56 7.10
CA GLY A 60 4.52 -4.41 8.27
C GLY A 60 3.21 -4.98 8.80
N HIS A 61 2.17 -4.16 8.84
CA HIS A 61 0.77 -4.53 9.15
C HIS A 61 0.05 -5.21 7.96
N ARG A 62 0.77 -5.46 6.86
CA ARG A 62 0.29 -6.19 5.67
C ARG A 62 -0.79 -5.46 4.86
N PHE A 63 -0.88 -4.14 4.96
CA PHE A 63 -1.94 -3.35 4.32
C PHE A 63 -1.89 -3.40 2.78
N GLY A 64 -3.06 -3.39 2.16
CA GLY A 64 -3.24 -3.41 0.71
C GLY A 64 -3.20 -2.04 0.04
N SER A 65 -3.32 -0.97 0.81
CA SER A 65 -3.30 0.41 0.32
C SER A 65 -2.63 1.35 1.31
N VAL A 66 -1.95 2.38 0.78
CA VAL A 66 -1.38 3.50 1.55
C VAL A 66 -1.70 4.83 0.85
N GLU A 67 -1.72 5.93 1.60
CA GLU A 67 -1.95 7.29 1.12
C GLU A 67 -0.70 8.17 1.24
N ALA A 68 -0.45 9.00 0.23
CA ALA A 68 0.64 9.96 0.18
C ALA A 68 0.11 11.34 -0.27
N ASP A 69 0.14 12.30 0.64
CA ASP A 69 -0.20 13.69 0.37
C ASP A 69 0.99 14.40 -0.27
N ILE A 70 0.82 14.91 -1.49
CA ILE A 70 1.90 15.53 -2.27
C ILE A 70 1.67 17.01 -2.52
N PHE A 71 2.77 17.78 -2.43
CA PHE A 71 2.87 19.17 -2.81
C PHE A 71 3.91 19.32 -3.93
N LEU A 72 3.54 20.01 -5.01
CA LEU A 72 4.50 20.42 -6.04
C LEU A 72 5.29 21.64 -5.56
N VAL A 73 6.62 21.49 -5.44
CA VAL A 73 7.55 22.59 -5.15
C VAL A 73 8.68 22.55 -6.16
N GLY A 74 8.66 23.49 -7.11
CA GLY A 74 9.57 23.45 -8.26
C GLY A 74 9.28 22.23 -9.15
N ASP A 75 10.25 21.32 -9.26
CA ASP A 75 10.14 20.03 -9.95
C ASP A 75 10.07 18.82 -8.98
N GLN A 76 10.00 19.09 -7.66
CA GLN A 76 9.92 18.07 -6.62
C GLN A 76 8.48 17.84 -6.16
N LEU A 77 8.19 16.61 -5.76
CA LEU A 77 6.93 16.21 -5.15
C LEU A 77 7.20 15.91 -3.68
N LEU A 78 7.01 16.92 -2.83
CA LEU A 78 7.25 16.83 -1.40
C LEU A 78 6.03 16.23 -0.69
N ILE A 79 6.28 15.56 0.43
CA ILE A 79 5.26 14.89 1.23
C ILE A 79 4.99 15.71 2.51
N GLY A 80 3.71 15.95 2.80
CA GLY A 80 3.29 16.61 4.04
C GLY A 80 1.78 16.79 4.10
N HIS A 81 1.26 17.17 5.26
CA HIS A 81 -0.15 17.52 5.43
C HIS A 81 -0.41 18.99 5.06
N ASP A 82 0.44 19.89 5.57
CA ASP A 82 0.40 21.32 5.28
C ASP A 82 1.70 21.80 4.59
N SER A 83 1.56 22.81 3.73
CA SER A 83 2.68 23.47 3.04
C SER A 83 3.79 24.00 3.97
N SER A 84 3.45 24.34 5.21
CA SER A 84 4.38 24.87 6.22
C SER A 84 5.28 23.80 6.85
N GLU A 85 4.93 22.53 6.68
CA GLU A 85 5.63 21.37 7.27
C GLU A 85 6.55 20.66 6.27
N LEU A 86 6.67 21.19 5.04
CA LEU A 86 7.40 20.54 3.97
C LEU A 86 8.91 20.48 4.28
N ASP A 87 9.41 19.25 4.31
CA ASP A 87 10.84 18.95 4.39
C ASP A 87 11.35 18.58 2.98
N PRO A 88 12.33 19.32 2.41
CA PRO A 88 12.90 19.03 1.10
C PRO A 88 13.51 17.61 0.97
N THR A 89 13.81 16.95 2.08
CA THR A 89 14.34 15.58 2.10
C THR A 89 13.23 14.52 2.04
N ARG A 90 11.97 14.90 2.32
CA ARG A 90 10.80 14.01 2.33
C ARG A 90 10.04 14.12 1.02
N THR A 91 10.55 13.45 -0.02
CA THR A 91 9.90 13.40 -1.34
C THR A 91 9.09 12.11 -1.53
N LEU A 92 8.15 12.12 -2.49
CA LEU A 92 7.40 10.94 -2.92
C LEU A 92 8.32 9.77 -3.29
N GLU A 93 9.44 10.04 -3.96
CA GLU A 93 10.41 9.02 -4.34
C GLU A 93 11.10 8.41 -3.12
N SER A 94 11.60 9.27 -2.22
CA SER A 94 12.36 8.83 -1.04
C SER A 94 11.52 7.99 -0.08
N LEU A 95 10.25 8.36 0.12
CA LEU A 95 9.37 7.70 1.08
C LEU A 95 8.59 6.53 0.47
N TYR A 96 8.26 6.58 -0.83
CA TYR A 96 7.38 5.58 -1.45
C TYR A 96 8.00 4.90 -2.66
N LEU A 97 8.44 5.63 -3.69
CA LEU A 97 8.75 4.99 -4.99
C LEU A 97 10.03 4.15 -4.98
N ASP A 98 11.12 4.69 -4.43
CA ASP A 98 12.39 3.98 -4.28
C ASP A 98 12.26 2.75 -3.38
N PRO A 99 11.68 2.84 -2.16
CA PRO A 99 11.52 1.66 -1.31
C PRO A 99 10.55 0.62 -1.90
N LEU A 100 9.47 1.04 -2.58
CA LEU A 100 8.59 0.11 -3.30
C LEU A 100 9.32 -0.61 -4.44
N ALA A 101 10.10 0.12 -5.26
CA ALA A 101 10.87 -0.48 -6.34
C ALA A 101 11.89 -1.50 -5.82
N ALA A 102 12.62 -1.16 -4.75
CA ALA A 102 13.57 -2.06 -4.10
C ALA A 102 12.87 -3.31 -3.55
N ARG A 103 11.74 -3.15 -2.86
CA ARG A 103 10.95 -4.26 -2.31
C ARG A 103 10.40 -5.17 -3.41
N VAL A 104 9.82 -4.60 -4.47
CA VAL A 104 9.29 -5.36 -5.62
C VAL A 104 10.38 -6.19 -6.28
N LYS A 105 11.59 -5.61 -6.45
CA LYS A 105 12.75 -6.34 -6.99
C LYS A 105 13.12 -7.52 -6.08
N ALA A 106 13.19 -7.30 -4.77
CA ALA A 106 13.50 -8.35 -3.79
C ALA A 106 12.42 -9.45 -3.74
N ASN A 107 11.15 -9.10 -3.98
CA ASN A 107 10.00 -9.99 -3.93
C ASN A 107 9.58 -10.55 -5.31
N HIS A 108 10.48 -10.50 -6.30
CA HIS A 108 10.29 -11.05 -7.64
C HIS A 108 9.04 -10.50 -8.37
N GLY A 109 8.87 -9.17 -8.35
CA GLY A 109 7.83 -8.48 -9.12
C GLY A 109 6.50 -8.30 -8.37
N CYS A 110 6.47 -8.50 -7.06
CA CYS A 110 5.29 -8.31 -6.20
C CYS A 110 5.64 -7.46 -4.99
N VAL A 111 4.72 -6.63 -4.47
CA VAL A 111 4.96 -5.93 -3.20
C VAL A 111 5.01 -6.92 -2.04
N TYR A 112 4.06 -7.86 -2.01
CA TYR A 112 4.04 -8.98 -1.07
C TYR A 112 4.47 -10.26 -1.79
N ARG A 113 5.52 -10.92 -1.30
CA ARG A 113 6.10 -12.12 -1.94
C ARG A 113 5.03 -13.20 -2.13
N GLY A 114 4.86 -13.67 -3.36
CA GLY A 114 3.89 -14.71 -3.72
C GLY A 114 2.46 -14.21 -3.93
N TRP A 115 2.21 -12.90 -3.78
CA TRP A 115 0.90 -12.28 -3.99
C TRP A 115 0.95 -11.31 -5.16
N ARG A 116 0.26 -11.65 -6.26
CA ARG A 116 0.25 -10.85 -7.50
C ARG A 116 -0.71 -9.67 -7.49
N LYS A 117 -1.58 -9.55 -6.49
CA LYS A 117 -2.50 -8.41 -6.37
C LYS A 117 -1.67 -7.14 -6.07
N PRO A 118 -1.88 -6.04 -6.81
CA PRO A 118 -1.11 -4.83 -6.61
C PRO A 118 -1.43 -4.17 -5.26
N LEU A 119 -0.41 -3.53 -4.68
CA LEU A 119 -0.62 -2.50 -3.65
C LEU A 119 -1.26 -1.27 -4.31
N GLN A 120 -2.22 -0.62 -3.65
CA GLN A 120 -2.67 0.70 -4.05
C GLN A 120 -1.82 1.78 -3.37
N LEU A 121 -1.29 2.71 -4.16
CA LEU A 121 -0.72 3.96 -3.67
C LEU A 121 -1.72 5.07 -4.05
N LEU A 122 -2.49 5.55 -3.07
CA LEU A 122 -3.36 6.70 -3.24
C LEU A 122 -2.48 7.95 -3.10
N ILE A 123 -2.48 8.80 -4.12
CA ILE A 123 -1.65 10.01 -4.18
C ILE A 123 -2.61 11.19 -4.15
N ASP A 124 -2.70 11.87 -3.02
CA ASP A 124 -3.61 13.01 -2.84
C ASP A 124 -2.85 14.30 -3.15
N ILE A 125 -3.29 15.01 -4.19
CA ILE A 125 -2.65 16.25 -4.63
C ILE A 125 -3.17 17.44 -3.80
N LYS A 126 -2.28 18.09 -3.06
CA LYS A 126 -2.57 19.26 -2.22
C LYS A 126 -2.27 20.62 -2.85
N THR A 127 -1.61 20.63 -4.01
CA THR A 127 -1.38 21.80 -4.86
C THR A 127 -2.33 21.82 -6.06
N GLU A 128 -2.18 22.77 -6.98
CA GLU A 128 -3.02 22.80 -8.21
C GLU A 128 -2.88 21.50 -9.00
N GLY A 129 -4.01 20.85 -9.31
CA GLY A 129 -4.02 19.47 -9.78
C GLY A 129 -3.42 19.24 -11.15
N SER A 130 -3.61 20.16 -12.10
CA SER A 130 -3.18 19.96 -13.49
C SER A 130 -1.66 19.94 -13.60
N SER A 131 -0.99 20.98 -13.08
CA SER A 131 0.47 21.10 -13.10
C SER A 131 1.15 20.03 -12.24
N THR A 132 0.60 19.76 -11.05
CA THR A 132 1.13 18.72 -10.15
C THR A 132 1.03 17.34 -10.77
N TYR A 133 -0.09 17.01 -11.43
CA TYR A 133 -0.22 15.73 -12.11
C TYR A 133 0.77 15.56 -13.27
N VAL A 134 1.00 16.61 -14.06
CA VAL A 134 1.98 16.57 -15.16
C VAL A 134 3.38 16.25 -14.61
N GLU A 135 3.75 16.84 -13.48
CA GLU A 135 5.03 16.51 -12.83
C GLU A 135 5.03 15.09 -12.25
N LEU A 136 3.95 14.68 -11.57
CA LEU A 136 3.78 13.31 -11.08
C LEU A 136 3.97 12.28 -12.19
N ASP A 137 3.39 12.46 -13.38
CA ASP A 137 3.56 11.53 -14.48
C ASP A 137 5.04 11.41 -14.93
N ARG A 138 5.82 12.51 -14.91
CA ARG A 138 7.27 12.48 -15.19
C ARG A 138 8.00 11.63 -14.15
N HIS A 139 7.67 11.83 -12.88
CA HIS A 139 8.22 11.07 -11.77
C HIS A 139 7.93 9.57 -11.89
N LEU A 140 6.67 9.19 -12.13
CA LEU A 140 6.24 7.79 -12.27
C LEU A 140 6.90 7.09 -13.48
N ARG A 141 7.19 7.81 -14.57
CA ARG A 141 7.86 7.26 -15.77
C ARG A 141 9.27 6.74 -15.50
N ARG A 142 9.95 7.25 -14.46
CA ARG A 142 11.28 6.78 -14.06
C ARG A 142 11.28 5.35 -13.49
N TYR A 143 10.09 4.80 -13.17
CA TYR A 143 9.92 3.45 -12.61
C TYR A 143 9.09 2.54 -13.55
N PRO A 144 9.61 2.17 -14.75
CA PRO A 144 8.81 1.57 -15.81
C PRO A 144 8.14 0.23 -15.45
N GLN A 145 8.71 -0.52 -14.49
CA GLN A 145 8.23 -1.83 -14.05
C GLN A 145 7.41 -1.80 -12.75
N LEU A 146 7.29 -0.64 -12.09
CA LEU A 146 6.65 -0.54 -10.78
C LEU A 146 5.13 -0.43 -10.87
N PHE A 147 4.62 0.29 -11.88
CA PHE A 147 3.22 0.65 -11.91
C PHE A 147 2.38 -0.18 -12.88
N THR A 148 1.15 -0.50 -12.45
CA THR A 148 0.02 -0.75 -13.35
C THR A 148 -0.09 0.44 -14.29
N ARG A 149 -0.20 0.15 -15.58
CA ARG A 149 -0.27 1.19 -16.62
C ARG A 149 -1.46 0.98 -17.53
N TYR A 150 -2.00 2.06 -18.05
CA TYR A 150 -2.90 2.01 -19.18
C TYR A 150 -2.13 2.38 -20.45
N ALA A 151 -2.33 1.63 -21.52
CA ALA A 151 -1.78 1.92 -22.83
C ALA A 151 -2.71 1.36 -23.91
N HIS A 152 -3.03 2.19 -24.92
CA HIS A 152 -3.78 1.77 -26.11
C HIS A 152 -5.09 1.02 -25.79
N GLY A 153 -5.90 1.56 -24.87
CA GLY A 153 -7.19 0.96 -24.52
C GLY A 153 -7.13 -0.19 -23.51
N ARG A 154 -5.95 -0.58 -23.03
CA ARG A 154 -5.77 -1.73 -22.14
C ARG A 154 -5.05 -1.37 -20.85
N VAL A 155 -5.45 -2.02 -19.76
CA VAL A 155 -4.76 -1.96 -18.48
C VAL A 155 -3.77 -3.12 -18.39
N HIS A 156 -2.52 -2.81 -18.08
CA HIS A 156 -1.44 -3.77 -17.84
C HIS A 156 -1.08 -3.72 -16.37
N HIS A 157 -1.40 -4.78 -15.63
CA HIS A 157 -1.14 -4.85 -14.19
C HIS A 157 0.34 -4.86 -13.87
N GLY A 158 0.72 -4.01 -12.91
CA GLY A 158 2.02 -3.98 -12.26
C GLY A 158 1.89 -4.29 -10.77
N PRO A 159 3.00 -4.24 -10.01
CA PRO A 159 2.99 -4.51 -8.57
C PRO A 159 2.34 -3.39 -7.74
N VAL A 160 2.28 -2.17 -8.25
CA VAL A 160 1.65 -1.01 -7.59
C VAL A 160 0.64 -0.37 -8.55
N THR A 161 -0.54 0.00 -8.05
CA THR A 161 -1.50 0.83 -8.78
C THR A 161 -1.53 2.21 -8.14
N ALA A 162 -0.97 3.21 -8.82
CA ALA A 162 -1.08 4.60 -8.39
C ALA A 162 -2.47 5.14 -8.74
N VAL A 163 -3.15 5.75 -7.77
CA VAL A 163 -4.48 6.35 -7.93
C VAL A 163 -4.41 7.81 -7.44
N VAL A 164 -4.72 8.77 -8.30
CA VAL A 164 -4.65 10.21 -8.03
C VAL A 164 -5.96 10.67 -7.40
N SER A 165 -5.88 11.27 -6.21
CA SER A 165 -6.96 11.97 -5.52
C SER A 165 -6.58 13.44 -5.26
N GLY A 166 -7.27 14.11 -4.34
CA GLY A 166 -7.10 15.53 -4.08
C GLY A 166 -7.72 16.43 -5.16
N ASP A 167 -6.97 17.45 -5.58
CA ASP A 167 -7.43 18.48 -6.51
C ASP A 167 -7.98 17.91 -7.84
N ARG A 168 -9.17 18.38 -8.22
CA ARG A 168 -9.91 17.80 -9.36
C ARG A 168 -9.36 18.23 -10.72
N ALA A 169 -8.56 19.29 -10.80
CA ALA A 169 -7.96 19.75 -12.05
C ALA A 169 -6.98 18.73 -12.65
N ALA A 170 -6.46 17.80 -11.83
CA ALA A 170 -5.64 16.67 -12.29
C ALA A 170 -6.35 15.79 -13.35
N ARG A 171 -7.69 15.76 -13.34
CA ARG A 171 -8.47 14.93 -14.28
C ARG A 171 -8.21 15.28 -15.74
N VAL A 172 -8.13 16.57 -16.07
CA VAL A 172 -8.04 17.05 -17.45
C VAL A 172 -6.78 16.53 -18.16
N PRO A 173 -5.55 16.73 -17.63
CA PRO A 173 -4.36 16.17 -18.26
C PRO A 173 -4.34 14.64 -18.23
N MET A 174 -4.95 13.99 -17.22
CA MET A 174 -5.03 12.53 -17.15
C MET A 174 -5.90 11.92 -18.26
N GLU A 175 -7.07 12.50 -18.55
CA GLU A 175 -7.98 12.02 -19.61
C GLU A 175 -7.36 12.18 -21.01
N ALA A 176 -6.54 13.21 -21.21
CA ALA A 176 -5.84 13.45 -22.48
C ALA A 176 -4.73 12.43 -22.78
N GLN A 177 -4.26 11.65 -21.79
CA GLN A 177 -3.18 10.70 -21.98
C GLN A 177 -3.63 9.39 -22.64
N THR A 178 -3.00 9.06 -23.77
CA THR A 178 -3.14 7.76 -24.45
C THR A 178 -2.36 6.63 -23.76
N GLY A 179 -1.41 6.99 -22.90
CA GLY A 179 -0.66 6.08 -22.03
C GLY A 179 -0.31 6.74 -20.69
N ARG A 180 -0.74 6.11 -19.58
CA ARG A 180 -0.64 6.64 -18.21
C ARG A 180 -0.16 5.57 -17.22
N ARG A 181 0.50 6.00 -16.15
CA ARG A 181 0.97 5.13 -15.04
C ARG A 181 0.19 5.31 -13.73
N ALA A 182 -0.79 6.21 -13.75
CA ALA A 182 -1.71 6.44 -12.65
C ALA A 182 -3.15 6.38 -13.16
N PHE A 183 -4.05 6.14 -12.24
CA PHE A 183 -5.49 6.09 -12.44
C PHE A 183 -6.15 7.14 -11.56
N TYR A 184 -7.44 7.38 -11.73
CA TYR A 184 -8.13 8.47 -11.06
C TYR A 184 -9.04 7.96 -9.94
N ASP A 185 -9.07 8.69 -8.82
CA ASP A 185 -10.05 8.53 -7.75
C ASP A 185 -11.28 9.40 -8.04
N GLY A 186 -12.41 8.76 -8.36
CA GLY A 186 -13.68 9.44 -8.61
C GLY A 186 -14.40 9.83 -7.32
N ARG A 187 -15.52 10.52 -7.46
CA ARG A 187 -16.48 10.80 -6.38
C ARG A 187 -17.78 10.05 -6.63
N LEU A 188 -18.70 10.01 -5.66
CA LEU A 188 -20.00 9.35 -5.90
C LEU A 188 -20.78 9.98 -7.05
N THR A 189 -20.52 11.25 -7.38
CA THR A 189 -21.08 11.91 -8.57
C THR A 189 -20.56 11.35 -9.89
N ASP A 190 -19.43 10.63 -9.89
CA ASP A 190 -18.91 9.90 -11.06
C ASP A 190 -19.56 8.50 -11.19
N LEU A 191 -20.26 8.02 -10.16
CA LEU A 191 -20.86 6.69 -10.14
C LEU A 191 -21.95 6.57 -11.21
N GLY A 192 -21.84 5.55 -12.06
CA GLY A 192 -22.72 5.39 -13.22
C GLY A 192 -22.43 6.34 -14.38
N GLY A 193 -21.46 7.24 -14.25
CA GLY A 193 -21.05 8.18 -15.30
C GLY A 193 -20.33 7.52 -16.49
N PRO A 194 -19.85 8.32 -17.46
CA PRO A 194 -19.21 7.81 -18.67
C PRO A 194 -17.78 7.27 -18.42
N ALA A 195 -17.16 7.61 -17.30
CA ALA A 195 -15.79 7.23 -17.00
C ALA A 195 -15.69 5.72 -16.70
N PRO A 196 -14.86 4.94 -17.44
CA PRO A 196 -14.71 3.51 -17.22
C PRO A 196 -13.77 3.23 -16.04
N ALA A 197 -13.84 2.01 -15.47
CA ALA A 197 -12.90 1.57 -14.43
C ALA A 197 -11.44 1.55 -14.88
N SER A 198 -11.18 1.47 -16.19
CA SER A 198 -9.83 1.61 -16.73
C SER A 198 -9.25 3.02 -16.54
N PHE A 199 -10.09 4.03 -16.28
CA PHE A 199 -9.69 5.38 -15.89
C PHE A 199 -9.93 5.64 -14.39
N VAL A 200 -11.13 5.32 -13.90
CA VAL A 200 -11.60 5.56 -12.53
C VAL A 200 -11.82 4.22 -11.80
N PRO A 201 -10.76 3.49 -11.40
CA PRO A 201 -10.89 2.19 -10.74
C PRO A 201 -11.28 2.29 -9.26
N LEU A 202 -11.33 3.50 -8.69
CA LEU A 202 -11.71 3.79 -7.31
C LEU A 202 -12.70 4.94 -7.33
N ILE A 203 -13.75 4.82 -6.52
CA ILE A 203 -14.67 5.89 -6.17
C ILE A 203 -14.52 6.09 -4.66
N SER A 204 -14.13 7.28 -4.26
CA SER A 204 -14.03 7.66 -2.84
C SER A 204 -14.96 8.81 -2.52
N ASP A 205 -15.51 8.85 -1.31
CA ASP A 205 -16.27 10.02 -0.86
C ASP A 205 -16.23 10.20 0.66
N ASN A 206 -16.64 11.38 1.11
CA ASN A 206 -16.75 11.68 2.52
C ASN A 206 -17.96 10.94 3.11
N TRP A 207 -17.72 10.14 4.14
CA TRP A 207 -18.77 9.40 4.85
C TRP A 207 -19.87 10.33 5.37
N THR A 208 -19.49 11.41 6.05
CA THR A 208 -20.43 12.34 6.72
C THR A 208 -21.22 13.24 5.77
N LEU A 209 -20.86 13.30 4.49
CA LEU A 209 -21.68 13.92 3.45
C LEU A 209 -22.77 12.97 2.91
N ASN A 210 -22.67 11.68 3.20
CA ASN A 210 -23.52 10.64 2.62
C ASN A 210 -24.32 9.86 3.67
N PHE A 211 -23.84 9.78 4.90
CA PHE A 211 -24.38 8.96 5.97
C PHE A 211 -24.39 9.77 7.27
N THR A 212 -25.42 9.55 8.09
CA THR A 212 -25.52 10.19 9.41
C THR A 212 -25.06 9.27 10.53
N TRP A 213 -25.00 7.96 10.28
CA TRP A 213 -24.59 6.99 11.28
C TRP A 213 -23.08 7.03 11.53
N LEU A 214 -22.70 7.14 12.80
CA LEU A 214 -21.30 7.24 13.24
C LEU A 214 -20.83 6.02 14.04
N GLY A 215 -21.54 4.90 13.93
CA GLY A 215 -21.20 3.66 14.65
C GLY A 215 -21.95 3.46 15.97
N GLU A 216 -22.82 4.39 16.37
CA GLU A 216 -23.61 4.28 17.60
C GLU A 216 -25.02 3.75 17.33
N GLY A 217 -25.44 2.76 18.14
CA GLY A 217 -26.74 2.12 17.98
C GLY A 217 -26.86 1.31 16.67
N PRO A 218 -28.08 0.87 16.31
CA PRO A 218 -28.29 0.10 15.09
C PRO A 218 -28.05 0.98 13.85
N PHE A 219 -27.30 0.47 12.87
CA PHE A 219 -27.12 1.15 11.58
C PHE A 219 -28.46 1.21 10.83
N PRO A 220 -28.99 2.41 10.51
CA PRO A 220 -30.33 2.56 9.94
C PRO A 220 -30.51 1.79 8.62
N ASP A 221 -31.64 1.09 8.49
CA ASP A 221 -31.89 0.21 7.34
C ASP A 221 -31.82 0.95 5.99
N ALA A 222 -32.32 2.18 5.92
CA ALA A 222 -32.25 3.00 4.71
C ALA A 222 -30.80 3.39 4.34
N GLU A 223 -29.95 3.67 5.33
CA GLU A 223 -28.53 3.95 5.08
C GLU A 223 -27.77 2.69 4.68
N ARG A 224 -28.11 1.55 5.28
CA ARG A 224 -27.57 0.25 4.91
C ARG A 224 -27.92 -0.15 3.47
N GLU A 225 -29.17 0.07 3.06
CA GLU A 225 -29.62 -0.12 1.67
C GLU A 225 -28.84 0.80 0.73
N LYS A 226 -28.73 2.10 1.06
CA LYS A 226 -27.93 3.06 0.30
C LYS A 226 -26.47 2.61 0.12
N LEU A 227 -25.83 2.10 1.19
CA LEU A 227 -24.45 1.60 1.11
C LEU A 227 -24.33 0.41 0.14
N ARG A 228 -25.30 -0.51 0.17
CA ARG A 228 -25.34 -1.68 -0.75
C ARG A 228 -25.59 -1.25 -2.19
N ASP A 229 -26.42 -0.26 -2.43
CA ASP A 229 -26.67 0.28 -3.77
C ASP A 229 -25.41 0.93 -4.35
N ILE A 230 -24.72 1.74 -3.55
CA ILE A 230 -23.46 2.38 -3.95
C ILE A 230 -22.40 1.33 -4.33
N THR A 231 -22.16 0.36 -3.44
CA THR A 231 -21.16 -0.68 -3.64
C THR A 231 -21.52 -1.59 -4.81
N GLY A 232 -22.78 -2.03 -4.90
CA GLY A 232 -23.30 -2.80 -6.02
C GLY A 232 -23.14 -2.11 -7.36
N ALA A 233 -23.48 -0.82 -7.45
CA ALA A 233 -23.33 -0.03 -8.67
C ALA A 233 -21.87 0.15 -9.10
N ALA A 234 -20.95 0.33 -8.14
CA ALA A 234 -19.52 0.44 -8.44
C ALA A 234 -18.93 -0.89 -8.89
N HIS A 235 -19.23 -1.97 -8.17
CA HIS A 235 -18.74 -3.32 -8.46
C HIS A 235 -19.25 -3.83 -9.81
N ALA A 236 -20.50 -3.54 -10.18
CA ALA A 236 -21.06 -3.85 -11.50
C ALA A 236 -20.27 -3.24 -12.66
N ARG A 237 -19.48 -2.19 -12.38
CA ARG A 237 -18.64 -1.47 -13.35
C ARG A 237 -17.15 -1.77 -13.18
N GLY A 238 -16.78 -2.69 -12.28
CA GLY A 238 -15.40 -3.03 -11.97
C GLY A 238 -14.64 -1.93 -11.20
N GLN A 239 -15.37 -1.03 -10.56
CA GLN A 239 -14.83 0.04 -9.72
C GLN A 239 -14.84 -0.41 -8.25
N ARG A 240 -13.95 0.14 -7.43
CA ARG A 240 -13.86 -0.12 -6.00
C ARG A 240 -14.39 1.08 -5.20
N ILE A 241 -14.82 0.86 -3.96
CA ILE A 241 -15.31 1.92 -3.06
C ILE A 241 -14.36 2.14 -1.86
N ARG A 242 -14.15 3.41 -1.50
CA ARG A 242 -13.56 3.85 -0.21
C ARG A 242 -14.42 4.96 0.38
N PHE A 243 -14.51 5.04 1.71
CA PHE A 243 -15.00 6.24 2.38
C PHE A 243 -13.92 6.84 3.27
N TRP A 244 -13.83 8.16 3.32
CA TRP A 244 -12.96 8.92 4.24
C TRP A 244 -13.81 9.79 5.16
N ALA A 245 -13.20 10.44 6.15
CA ALA A 245 -13.91 11.11 7.25
C ALA A 245 -14.89 10.19 7.98
N THR A 246 -14.51 8.92 8.15
CA THR A 246 -15.18 7.95 8.99
C THR A 246 -14.74 8.13 10.45
N PRO A 247 -15.60 7.83 11.45
CA PRO A 247 -15.16 7.62 12.82
C PRO A 247 -13.97 6.65 12.88
N ASP A 248 -12.81 7.12 13.38
CA ASP A 248 -11.56 6.33 13.41
C ASP A 248 -10.90 6.25 14.79
N ALA A 249 -11.43 6.98 15.78
CA ALA A 249 -11.00 6.83 17.17
C ALA A 249 -11.32 5.41 17.67
N ALA A 250 -10.34 4.78 18.33
CA ALA A 250 -10.50 3.42 18.83
C ALA A 250 -11.69 3.28 19.79
N GLY A 251 -12.57 2.32 19.50
CA GLY A 251 -13.75 2.07 20.30
C GLY A 251 -14.85 1.34 19.53
N ALA A 252 -15.93 1.00 20.24
CA ALA A 252 -17.03 0.21 19.69
C ALA A 252 -17.68 0.82 18.45
N SER A 253 -17.80 2.15 18.38
CA SER A 253 -18.40 2.84 17.25
C SER A 253 -17.58 2.66 15.96
N ARG A 254 -16.25 2.74 16.06
CA ARG A 254 -15.34 2.47 14.93
C ARG A 254 -15.43 1.02 14.49
N ASP A 255 -15.38 0.08 15.42
CA ASP A 255 -15.43 -1.35 15.10
C ASP A 255 -16.78 -1.73 14.47
N ALA A 256 -17.88 -1.13 14.95
CA ALA A 256 -19.21 -1.28 14.35
C ALA A 256 -19.24 -0.72 12.92
N LEU A 257 -18.64 0.46 12.70
CA LEU A 257 -18.53 1.05 11.38
C LEU A 257 -17.72 0.17 10.42
N TRP A 258 -16.53 -0.27 10.82
CA TRP A 258 -15.72 -1.19 10.01
C TRP A 258 -16.45 -2.48 9.68
N THR A 259 -17.22 -3.02 10.63
CA THR A 259 -18.06 -4.20 10.41
C THR A 259 -19.09 -3.97 9.32
N GLU A 260 -19.79 -2.84 9.37
CA GLU A 260 -20.83 -2.49 8.39
C GLU A 260 -20.26 -2.14 7.01
N LEU A 261 -19.12 -1.44 6.96
CA LEU A 261 -18.42 -1.16 5.70
C LEU A 261 -17.93 -2.46 5.05
N LEU A 262 -17.34 -3.36 5.83
CA LEU A 262 -16.86 -4.65 5.33
C LEU A 262 -18.02 -5.53 4.85
N ALA A 263 -19.09 -5.64 5.64
CA ALA A 263 -20.30 -6.39 5.27
C ALA A 263 -21.03 -5.77 4.06
N GLY A 264 -20.96 -4.45 3.91
CA GLY A 264 -21.47 -3.71 2.76
C GLY A 264 -20.61 -3.83 1.50
N GLY A 265 -19.44 -4.47 1.57
CA GLY A 265 -18.57 -4.67 0.41
C GLY A 265 -17.66 -3.49 0.08
N VAL A 266 -17.40 -2.60 1.02
CA VAL A 266 -16.42 -1.52 0.83
C VAL A 266 -15.01 -2.11 0.67
N ASP A 267 -14.30 -1.66 -0.36
CA ASP A 267 -13.03 -2.28 -0.76
C ASP A 267 -11.84 -1.83 0.08
N HIS A 268 -11.89 -0.62 0.66
CA HIS A 268 -10.83 -0.04 1.48
C HIS A 268 -11.40 0.62 2.73
N LEU A 269 -11.03 0.10 3.90
CA LEU A 269 -11.31 0.67 5.22
C LEU A 269 -10.18 1.64 5.57
N ASN A 270 -10.57 2.90 5.75
CA ASN A 270 -9.67 4.01 6.05
C ASN A 270 -9.33 4.03 7.54
N THR A 271 -8.04 4.13 7.89
CA THR A 271 -7.62 4.32 9.30
C THR A 271 -6.23 4.93 9.42
N ASP A 272 -6.01 5.65 10.51
CA ASP A 272 -4.69 6.02 11.04
C ASP A 272 -4.20 4.98 12.10
N ASP A 273 -5.08 4.11 12.61
CA ASP A 273 -4.74 3.05 13.59
C ASP A 273 -4.41 1.72 12.89
N LEU A 274 -3.17 1.62 12.39
CA LEU A 274 -2.71 0.43 11.65
C LEU A 274 -2.84 -0.88 12.43
N THR A 275 -2.51 -0.84 13.72
CA THR A 275 -2.57 -2.03 14.58
C THR A 275 -4.02 -2.45 14.85
N GLY A 276 -4.89 -1.49 15.15
CA GLY A 276 -6.30 -1.74 15.40
C GLY A 276 -6.99 -2.39 14.20
N LEU A 277 -6.74 -1.87 12.99
CA LEU A 277 -7.35 -2.43 11.78
C LEU A 277 -6.77 -3.79 11.40
N GLU A 278 -5.48 -4.06 11.67
CA GLU A 278 -4.92 -5.41 11.52
C GLU A 278 -5.65 -6.43 12.41
N VAL A 279 -5.76 -6.12 13.70
CA VAL A 279 -6.45 -6.99 14.68
C VAL A 279 -7.90 -7.22 14.26
N PHE A 280 -8.60 -6.15 13.87
CA PHE A 280 -9.98 -6.22 13.40
C PHE A 280 -10.11 -7.14 12.17
N LEU A 281 -9.31 -6.94 11.13
CA LEU A 281 -9.42 -7.71 9.89
C LEU A 281 -9.01 -9.17 10.05
N ASP A 282 -8.03 -9.49 10.90
CA ASP A 282 -7.68 -10.88 11.20
C ASP A 282 -8.84 -11.63 11.90
N ALA A 283 -9.56 -10.96 12.81
CA ALA A 283 -10.73 -11.53 13.47
C ALA A 283 -11.89 -11.80 12.50
N HIS A 284 -12.03 -10.97 11.44
CA HIS A 284 -13.13 -11.07 10.47
C HIS A 284 -12.79 -11.88 9.21
N GLN A 285 -11.54 -12.34 9.05
CA GLN A 285 -11.13 -13.24 7.96
C GLN A 285 -11.40 -14.72 8.23
N SER A 286 -11.81 -15.07 9.45
CA SER A 286 -12.04 -16.45 9.89
C SER A 286 -13.46 -16.98 9.60
N GLY A 287 -14.21 -16.33 8.71
CA GLY A 287 -15.57 -16.69 8.29
C GLY A 287 -15.64 -17.26 6.87
#